data_AF-A0AAJ2P743-F1
#
_entry.id   AF-A0AAJ2P743-F1
#
_cell.length_a   1.000
_cell.length_b   1.000
_cell.length_c   1.000
_cell.angle_alpha   90.00
_cell.angle_beta   90.00
_cell.angle_gamma   90.00
#
_symmetry.space_group_name_H-M   'P 1'
#
loop_
_entity.id
_entity.type
_entity.pdbx_description
1 polymer ?
#
loop_
_entity_poly.entity_id
_entity_poly.type
_entity_poly.pdbx_seq_one_letter_code
_entity_poly.pdbx_strand_id
1 'polypeptide(L)'
;MANKDGIIKKIFKKFTPYMPKHNILFNVYGQPINEHPVVIWYSDNEDMYYFVKARSASDKGIKKDKLPTEILIPASATNSGSLFFKDSLLDCSQIFRMRAKDFEVAYGRTNYPEIDQLPFNYAMQIIKQIEKNFKNDHISLMNVSITGYNNKQKPIIEPELLYASKASFDQEKGWWRELSKNRDSETIRKANAFVVNYHRKEHTSVELNPVKSGINITKEWLMVDRVYTPIYHYIYDNELLDKGANVAQIIDLVKKDIFNTEEFKDYKVSDGDVWGSLTLPWEERRVSLNSIDEYRINSDKLTKIQQNYFFYNTEDKQLLEFKSAYENQKLAEWIDNSCFYDEFRDYIEQGFEGYDWPKEEIATWFIKERFCIENTSIIDEELESRNLLVQQEHQEEEEEEEVQNQKTYRDEDTDQNTELTYEELVQEWEERFKKEQTDKFESPKKKMKM
;
A
#
# COMPACT_ATOMS: atom_id res chain seq x y z
N MET A 1 11.76 58.64 19.70
CA MET A 1 11.10 57.98 18.55
C MET A 1 11.87 56.71 18.22
N ALA A 2 11.40 55.56 18.72
CA ALA A 2 12.01 54.28 18.40
C ALA A 2 11.73 53.95 16.94
N ASN A 3 12.79 53.67 16.18
CA ASN A 3 12.76 53.47 14.74
C ASN A 3 11.81 52.31 14.39
N LYS A 4 10.67 52.62 13.75
CA LYS A 4 9.65 51.63 13.32
C LYS A 4 10.26 50.54 12.41
N ASP A 5 11.36 50.85 11.73
CA ASP A 5 12.10 49.92 10.87
C ASP A 5 12.83 48.82 11.66
N GLY A 6 13.22 49.09 12.91
CA GLY A 6 13.88 48.11 13.78
C GLY A 6 12.93 47.08 14.39
N ILE A 7 11.66 47.46 14.60
CA ILE A 7 10.62 46.59 15.14
C ILE A 7 10.04 45.70 14.03
N ILE A 8 9.84 46.25 12.83
CA ILE A 8 9.37 45.48 11.66
C ILE A 8 10.42 44.44 11.23
N LYS A 9 11.73 44.76 11.26
CA LYS A 9 12.78 43.76 11.01
C LYS A 9 12.87 42.66 12.07
N LYS A 10 12.43 42.91 13.31
CA LYS A 10 12.45 41.91 14.40
C LYS A 10 11.27 40.95 14.34
N ILE A 11 10.13 41.38 13.80
CA ILE A 11 8.93 40.56 13.57
C ILE A 11 9.05 39.71 12.29
N PHE A 12 9.89 40.14 11.33
CA PHE A 12 10.23 39.37 10.11
C PHE A 12 11.55 38.59 10.21
N LYS A 13 11.90 38.03 11.37
CA LYS A 13 12.63 36.76 11.34
C LYS A 13 11.65 35.69 10.88
N LYS A 14 11.35 35.69 9.57
CA LYS A 14 10.88 34.50 8.88
C LYS A 14 11.89 33.42 9.25
N PHE A 15 11.49 32.53 10.15
CA PHE A 15 12.20 31.29 10.32
C PHE A 15 12.27 30.71 8.90
N THR A 16 13.45 30.50 8.36
CA THR A 16 13.65 29.60 7.22
C THR A 16 13.72 28.20 7.82
N PRO A 17 13.42 27.11 7.09
CA PRO A 17 13.72 25.79 7.63
C PRO A 17 15.23 25.81 7.81
N TYR A 18 15.68 25.74 9.05
CA TYR A 18 17.03 26.14 9.38
C TYR A 18 17.98 25.20 8.66
N MET A 19 18.87 25.77 7.87
CA MET A 19 19.90 24.97 7.21
C MET A 19 20.83 24.38 8.27
N PRO A 20 21.33 23.15 8.07
CA PRO A 20 22.41 22.62 8.87
C PRO A 20 23.55 23.63 9.01
N LYS A 21 24.18 23.66 10.19
CA LYS A 21 25.38 24.49 10.43
C LYS A 21 26.52 24.15 9.47
N HIS A 22 26.58 22.89 9.03
CA HIS A 22 27.56 22.35 8.10
C HIS A 22 26.85 21.55 7.00
N ASN A 23 27.37 21.57 5.77
CA ASN A 23 26.76 20.84 4.67
C ASN A 23 26.89 19.32 4.89
N ILE A 24 25.75 18.62 4.91
CA ILE A 24 25.64 17.16 5.06
C ILE A 24 25.00 16.49 3.84
N LEU A 25 24.74 17.25 2.77
CA LEU A 25 24.11 16.75 1.55
C LEU A 25 25.09 16.82 0.38
N PHE A 26 25.06 15.76 -0.42
CA PHE A 26 25.91 15.60 -1.58
C PHE A 26 25.10 14.99 -2.72
N ASN A 27 25.46 15.25 -3.97
CA ASN A 27 24.91 14.50 -5.09
C ASN A 27 25.53 13.09 -5.15
N VAL A 28 25.03 12.23 -6.04
CA VAL A 28 25.55 10.85 -6.24
C VAL A 28 27.03 10.80 -6.67
N TYR A 29 27.61 11.93 -7.08
CA TYR A 29 29.03 12.07 -7.43
C TYR A 29 29.90 12.56 -6.25
N GLY A 30 29.34 12.59 -5.03
CA GLY A 30 30.03 13.01 -3.81
C GLY A 30 30.32 14.50 -3.74
N GLN A 31 29.67 15.33 -4.57
CA GLN A 31 29.85 16.77 -4.55
C GLN A 31 28.82 17.45 -3.63
N PRO A 32 29.21 18.40 -2.78
CA PRO A 32 28.29 19.06 -1.86
C PRO A 32 27.18 19.80 -2.60
N ILE A 33 25.94 19.68 -2.11
CA ILE A 33 24.77 20.40 -2.66
C ILE A 33 24.16 21.30 -1.59
N ASN A 34 23.54 22.40 -2.00
CA ASN A 34 22.94 23.37 -1.08
C ASN A 34 21.42 23.17 -1.02
N GLU A 35 21.00 22.10 -0.36
CA GLU A 35 19.60 21.68 -0.20
C GLU A 35 19.27 21.46 1.28
N HIS A 36 18.01 21.18 1.58
CA HIS A 36 17.51 20.98 2.94
C HIS A 36 17.42 19.49 3.27
N PRO A 37 18.08 19.00 4.33
CA PRO A 37 17.89 17.63 4.79
C PRO A 37 16.56 17.51 5.53
N VAL A 38 15.85 16.41 5.28
CA VAL A 38 14.60 16.05 5.95
C VAL A 38 14.72 14.62 6.45
N VAL A 39 14.64 14.45 7.77
CA VAL A 39 14.76 13.16 8.45
C VAL A 39 13.49 12.36 8.21
N ILE A 40 13.67 11.12 7.76
CA ILE A 40 12.60 10.15 7.55
C ILE A 40 12.41 9.34 8.83
N TRP A 41 13.51 8.82 9.40
CA TRP A 41 13.48 8.12 10.68
C TRP A 41 14.85 8.12 11.37
N TYR A 42 14.82 7.71 12.62
CA TYR A 42 15.98 7.42 13.44
C TYR A 42 16.00 5.92 13.78
N SER A 43 17.16 5.27 13.64
CA SER A 43 17.36 3.87 13.99
C SER A 43 18.08 3.77 15.33
N ASP A 44 17.35 3.40 16.39
CA ASP A 44 17.93 3.16 17.72
C ASP A 44 19.02 2.07 17.70
N ASN A 45 18.81 1.03 16.90
CA ASN A 45 19.73 -0.11 16.82
C ASN A 45 21.08 0.27 16.21
N GLU A 46 21.09 1.18 15.23
CA GLU A 46 22.31 1.61 14.54
C GLU A 46 22.86 2.95 15.06
N ASP A 47 22.11 3.66 15.91
CA ASP A 47 22.38 5.06 16.30
C ASP A 47 22.56 5.97 15.07
N MET A 48 21.62 5.87 14.11
CA MET A 48 21.71 6.52 12.79
C MET A 48 20.42 7.27 12.45
N TYR A 49 20.56 8.51 11.99
CA TYR A 49 19.50 9.21 11.27
C TYR A 49 19.54 8.84 9.80
N TYR A 50 18.36 8.65 9.22
CA TYR A 50 18.16 8.51 7.78
C TYR A 50 17.34 9.67 7.26
N PHE A 51 17.84 10.33 6.22
CA PHE A 51 17.27 11.57 5.72
C PHE A 51 17.39 11.67 4.20
N VAL A 52 16.56 12.52 3.61
CA VAL A 52 16.56 12.84 2.19
C VAL A 52 16.78 14.33 1.96
N LYS A 53 16.96 14.71 0.70
CA LYS A 53 17.16 16.10 0.29
C LYS A 53 15.86 16.73 -0.20
N ALA A 54 15.67 18.00 0.12
CA ALA A 54 14.57 18.81 -0.37
C ALA A 54 15.07 20.13 -0.94
N ARG A 55 14.53 20.51 -2.09
CA ARG A 55 14.82 21.78 -2.78
C ARG A 55 13.56 22.59 -2.97
N SER A 56 13.69 23.91 -3.09
CA SER A 56 12.51 24.73 -3.40
C SER A 56 11.94 24.38 -4.77
N ALA A 57 10.62 24.28 -4.85
CA ALA A 57 9.85 24.05 -6.07
C ALA A 57 9.89 25.25 -7.03
N SER A 58 10.41 26.40 -6.60
CA SER A 58 10.62 27.57 -7.45
C SER A 58 11.97 28.22 -7.17
N ASP A 59 12.55 28.81 -8.21
CA ASP A 59 13.70 29.72 -8.07
C ASP A 59 13.38 31.05 -8.75
N LYS A 60 13.50 32.15 -8.00
CA LYS A 60 13.15 33.51 -8.45
C LYS A 60 11.77 33.62 -9.14
N GLY A 61 10.80 32.85 -8.68
CA GLY A 61 9.43 32.82 -9.22
C GLY A 61 9.23 31.87 -10.41
N ILE A 62 10.28 31.25 -10.92
CA ILE A 62 10.20 30.23 -11.97
C ILE A 62 9.99 28.88 -11.31
N LYS A 63 8.89 28.19 -11.65
CA LYS A 63 8.62 26.82 -11.20
C LYS A 63 9.67 25.88 -11.79
N LYS A 64 10.23 25.02 -10.94
CA LYS A 64 11.15 23.97 -11.37
C LYS A 64 10.37 22.73 -11.75
N ASP A 65 10.88 22.00 -12.72
CA ASP A 65 10.34 20.69 -13.08
C ASP A 65 10.55 19.72 -11.91
N LYS A 66 9.50 18.95 -11.63
CA LYS A 66 9.51 17.89 -10.63
C LYS A 66 10.11 16.62 -11.25
N LEU A 67 11.05 15.99 -10.55
CA LEU A 67 11.61 14.69 -10.93
C LEU A 67 10.61 13.56 -10.63
N PRO A 68 10.64 12.42 -11.36
CA PRO A 68 9.74 11.29 -11.11
C PRO A 68 9.86 10.68 -9.69
N THR A 69 10.99 10.92 -9.05
CA THR A 69 11.39 10.48 -7.71
C THR A 69 11.00 11.46 -6.60
N GLU A 70 10.55 12.67 -7.00
CA GLU A 70 10.21 13.75 -6.09
C GLU A 70 8.72 13.82 -5.79
N ILE A 71 8.41 14.25 -4.57
CA ILE A 71 7.07 14.68 -4.18
C ILE A 71 7.02 16.18 -3.96
N LEU A 72 5.86 16.78 -4.21
CA LEU A 72 5.62 18.20 -3.94
C LEU A 72 5.02 18.33 -2.54
N ILE A 73 5.73 18.99 -1.64
CA ILE A 73 5.20 19.41 -0.35
C ILE A 73 4.87 20.90 -0.42
N PRO A 74 3.58 21.28 -0.38
CA PRO A 74 3.21 22.68 -0.37
C PRO A 74 3.56 23.30 0.99
N ALA A 75 3.94 24.59 1.00
CA ALA A 75 4.26 25.28 2.26
C ALA A 75 3.08 25.26 3.25
N SER A 76 1.85 25.30 2.73
CA SER A 76 0.61 25.27 3.50
C SER A 76 0.37 23.96 4.24
N ALA A 77 1.00 22.85 3.82
CA ALA A 77 0.91 21.58 4.53
C ALA A 77 1.75 21.55 5.81
N THR A 78 2.64 22.53 6.00
CA THR A 78 3.49 22.57 7.20
C THR A 78 2.96 23.58 8.19
N ASN A 79 3.02 23.25 9.49
CA ASN A 79 2.74 24.22 10.54
C ASN A 79 3.61 25.46 10.35
N SER A 80 3.05 26.64 10.64
CA SER A 80 3.76 27.90 10.51
C SER A 80 4.97 27.93 11.46
N GLY A 81 6.12 27.46 10.98
CA GLY A 81 7.36 27.39 11.75
C GLY A 81 8.19 26.10 11.64
N SER A 82 7.68 24.98 11.10
CA SER A 82 8.36 23.68 11.31
C SER A 82 9.23 23.19 10.15
N LEU A 83 8.73 23.11 8.91
CA LEU A 83 9.34 22.27 7.87
C LEU A 83 9.64 22.96 6.53
N PHE A 84 8.66 23.65 5.91
CA PHE A 84 8.84 24.25 4.58
C PHE A 84 8.17 25.62 4.47
N PHE A 85 8.94 26.69 4.27
CA PHE A 85 8.41 28.05 4.11
C PHE A 85 8.02 28.40 2.67
N LYS A 86 8.32 27.49 1.76
CA LYS A 86 7.99 27.54 0.34
C LYS A 86 7.65 26.13 -0.10
N ASP A 87 6.84 26.03 -1.13
CA ASP A 87 6.64 24.78 -1.84
C ASP A 87 8.00 24.16 -2.16
N SER A 88 8.12 22.89 -1.84
CA SER A 88 9.38 22.15 -1.85
C SER A 88 9.20 20.82 -2.56
N LEU A 89 10.22 20.42 -3.30
CA LEU A 89 10.33 19.14 -3.96
C LEU A 89 11.29 18.30 -3.13
N LEU A 90 10.79 17.19 -2.58
CA LEU A 90 11.55 16.29 -1.73
C LEU A 90 11.89 15.03 -2.53
N ASP A 91 13.19 14.77 -2.68
CA ASP A 91 13.71 13.69 -3.51
C ASP A 91 13.82 12.39 -2.70
N CYS A 92 12.94 11.44 -3.00
CA CYS A 92 12.88 10.15 -2.33
C CYS A 92 13.83 9.11 -2.92
N SER A 93 14.70 9.43 -3.89
CA SER A 93 15.63 8.45 -4.50
C SER A 93 17.01 8.42 -3.86
N GLN A 94 17.44 9.50 -3.22
CA GLN A 94 18.76 9.58 -2.59
C GLN A 94 18.63 9.69 -1.08
N ILE A 95 18.89 8.58 -0.41
CA ILE A 95 18.83 8.47 1.04
C ILE A 95 20.24 8.64 1.62
N PHE A 96 20.34 9.47 2.64
CA PHE A 96 21.54 9.69 3.41
C PHE A 96 21.39 9.03 4.77
N ARG A 97 22.49 8.53 5.32
CA ARG A 97 22.57 8.11 6.72
C ARG A 97 23.75 8.76 7.42
N MET A 98 23.58 9.09 8.69
CA MET A 98 24.61 9.69 9.52
C MET A 98 24.41 9.31 10.98
N ARG A 99 25.49 9.06 11.71
CA ARG A 99 25.42 8.76 13.15
C ARG A 99 24.77 9.90 13.90
N ALA A 100 23.95 9.61 14.92
CA ALA A 100 23.21 10.65 15.64
C ALA A 100 24.10 11.77 16.16
N LYS A 101 25.18 11.40 16.87
CA LYS A 101 26.16 12.37 17.37
C LYS A 101 26.79 13.26 16.29
N ASP A 102 27.06 12.68 15.11
CA ASP A 102 27.71 13.42 14.02
C ASP A 102 26.68 14.33 13.36
N PHE A 103 25.46 13.84 13.18
CA PHE A 103 24.32 14.59 12.67
C PHE A 103 24.03 15.80 13.55
N GLU A 104 23.93 15.64 14.87
CA GLU A 104 23.71 16.74 15.81
C GLU A 104 24.81 17.80 15.74
N VAL A 105 26.09 17.39 15.63
CA VAL A 105 27.21 18.32 15.48
C VAL A 105 27.13 19.07 14.15
N ALA A 106 26.86 18.36 13.06
CA ALA A 106 26.80 18.93 11.72
C ALA A 106 25.57 19.83 11.51
N TYR A 107 24.43 19.44 12.07
CA TYR A 107 23.18 20.18 12.03
C TYR A 107 23.24 21.38 12.98
N GLY A 108 23.79 21.20 14.17
CA GLY A 108 24.05 22.24 15.17
C GLY A 108 22.88 22.54 16.11
N ARG A 109 21.83 21.71 16.13
CA ARG A 109 20.66 21.79 17.03
C ARG A 109 19.86 20.48 16.99
N THR A 110 18.93 20.33 17.93
CA THR A 110 18.10 19.12 18.12
C THR A 110 16.72 19.19 17.45
N ASN A 111 16.30 20.35 16.94
CA ASN A 111 15.02 20.50 16.23
C ASN A 111 15.29 20.59 14.72
N TYR A 112 15.03 19.52 14.00
CA TYR A 112 15.22 19.43 12.54
C TYR A 112 13.93 18.93 11.86
N PRO A 113 13.76 19.20 10.55
CA PRO A 113 12.68 18.67 9.74
C PRO A 113 12.58 17.15 9.83
N GLU A 114 11.44 16.66 10.29
CA GLU A 114 11.07 15.24 10.32
C GLU A 114 9.75 15.01 9.58
N ILE A 115 9.58 13.85 8.95
CA ILE A 115 8.37 13.59 8.16
C ILE A 115 7.11 13.39 9.02
N ASP A 116 7.26 13.02 10.29
CA ASP A 116 6.17 12.79 11.24
C ASP A 116 5.47 14.11 11.68
N GLN A 117 6.15 15.24 11.47
CA GLN A 117 5.63 16.59 11.63
C GLN A 117 4.82 17.06 10.42
N LEU A 118 4.79 16.29 9.31
CA LEU A 118 3.93 16.55 8.16
C LEU A 118 2.54 15.93 8.41
N PRO A 119 1.49 16.43 7.73
CA PRO A 119 0.20 15.77 7.74
C PRO A 119 0.33 14.34 7.20
N PHE A 120 -0.46 13.42 7.75
CA PHE A 120 -0.34 11.98 7.55
C PHE A 120 -0.29 11.59 6.06
N ASN A 121 -1.14 12.19 5.23
CA ASN A 121 -1.16 11.95 3.79
C ASN A 121 0.20 12.23 3.12
N TYR A 122 0.90 13.31 3.49
CA TYR A 122 2.22 13.65 2.94
C TYR A 122 3.31 12.74 3.49
N ALA A 123 3.30 12.44 4.79
CA ALA A 123 4.24 11.49 5.39
C ALA A 123 4.14 10.13 4.67
N MET A 124 2.92 9.65 4.43
CA MET A 124 2.69 8.41 3.71
C MET A 124 3.03 8.47 2.22
N GLN A 125 2.84 9.62 1.56
CA GLN A 125 3.32 9.82 0.20
C GLN A 125 4.84 9.71 0.08
N ILE A 126 5.61 10.20 1.07
CA ILE A 126 7.07 10.03 1.12
C ILE A 126 7.42 8.55 1.17
N ILE A 127 6.84 7.82 2.13
CA ILE A 127 7.08 6.39 2.31
C ILE A 127 6.74 5.60 1.04
N LYS A 128 5.56 5.82 0.46
CA LYS A 128 5.12 5.16 -0.79
C LYS A 128 6.04 5.50 -1.97
N GLN A 129 6.52 6.73 -2.07
CA GLN A 129 7.46 7.12 -3.12
C GLN A 129 8.83 6.44 -2.95
N ILE A 130 9.32 6.28 -1.71
CA ILE A 130 10.53 5.50 -1.43
C ILE A 130 10.33 4.04 -1.82
N GLU A 131 9.25 3.40 -1.39
CA GLU A 131 8.89 2.01 -1.78
C GLU A 131 8.83 1.86 -3.31
N LYS A 132 8.24 2.83 -4.02
CA LYS A 132 8.18 2.86 -5.49
C LYS A 132 9.58 2.98 -6.11
N ASN A 133 10.44 3.83 -5.56
CA ASN A 133 11.81 3.99 -6.02
C ASN A 133 12.63 2.71 -5.81
N PHE A 134 12.39 1.99 -4.72
CA PHE A 134 12.94 0.65 -4.50
C PHE A 134 12.51 -0.35 -5.58
N LYS A 135 11.20 -0.44 -5.86
CA LYS A 135 10.65 -1.36 -6.88
C LYS A 135 11.21 -1.09 -8.27
N ASN A 136 11.45 0.17 -8.60
CA ASN A 136 11.93 0.60 -9.91
C ASN A 136 13.46 0.66 -10.03
N ASP A 137 14.21 0.20 -9.03
CA ASP A 137 15.67 0.34 -8.96
C ASP A 137 16.14 1.78 -9.22
N HIS A 138 15.46 2.75 -8.62
CA HIS A 138 15.81 4.17 -8.67
C HIS A 138 16.12 4.69 -7.27
N ILE A 139 17.12 4.08 -6.63
CA ILE A 139 17.52 4.39 -5.26
C ILE A 139 19.04 4.46 -5.12
N SER A 140 19.50 5.30 -4.20
CA SER A 140 20.88 5.39 -3.73
C SER A 140 20.93 5.60 -2.22
N LEU A 141 21.99 5.06 -1.61
CA LEU A 141 22.29 5.19 -0.18
C LEU A 141 23.69 5.77 -0.02
N MET A 142 23.78 6.87 0.72
CA MET A 142 25.01 7.56 1.04
C MET A 142 25.23 7.62 2.54
N ASN A 143 26.37 7.14 3.00
CA ASN A 143 26.84 7.36 4.36
C ASN A 143 27.55 8.71 4.45
N VAL A 144 27.22 9.51 5.46
CA VAL A 144 27.87 10.80 5.73
C VAL A 144 28.47 10.72 7.12
N SER A 145 29.72 11.16 7.27
CA SER A 145 30.44 11.07 8.54
C SER A 145 31.33 12.27 8.80
N ILE A 146 31.60 12.54 10.08
CA ILE A 146 32.65 13.48 10.48
C ILE A 146 33.96 12.69 10.64
N THR A 147 34.92 12.88 9.73
CA THR A 147 36.20 12.15 9.74
C THR A 147 37.30 12.87 10.53
N GLY A 148 37.05 14.12 10.93
CA GLY A 148 37.96 14.89 11.77
C GLY A 148 37.57 16.36 11.86
N TYR A 149 38.50 17.19 12.30
CA TYR A 149 38.34 18.64 12.40
C TYR A 149 39.50 19.33 11.70
N ASN A 150 39.22 20.39 10.95
CA ASN A 150 40.26 21.20 10.32
C ASN A 150 40.93 22.14 11.33
N ASN A 151 41.96 22.86 10.89
CA ASN A 151 42.72 23.81 11.71
C ASN A 151 41.88 24.93 12.35
N LYS A 152 40.64 25.14 11.90
CA LYS A 152 39.67 26.10 12.45
C LYS A 152 38.64 25.45 13.36
N GLN A 153 38.87 24.20 13.79
CA GLN A 153 37.94 23.40 14.59
C GLN A 153 36.56 23.24 13.93
N LYS A 154 36.50 23.25 12.59
CA LYS A 154 35.27 22.92 11.85
C LYS A 154 35.31 21.44 11.46
N PRO A 155 34.20 20.71 11.60
CA PRO A 155 34.12 19.31 11.21
C PRO A 155 34.44 19.15 9.73
N ILE A 156 35.20 18.10 9.41
CA ILE A 156 35.45 17.62 8.05
C ILE A 156 34.39 16.55 7.79
N ILE A 157 33.46 16.87 6.89
CA ILE A 157 32.31 16.01 6.57
C ILE A 157 32.58 15.37 5.23
N GLU A 158 32.56 14.04 5.19
CA GLU A 158 32.88 13.28 3.99
C GLU A 158 31.74 12.29 3.64
N PRO A 159 31.36 12.23 2.35
CA PRO A 159 30.41 11.26 1.86
C PRO A 159 31.10 9.94 1.48
N GLU A 160 30.39 8.83 1.69
CA GLU A 160 30.69 7.53 1.13
C GLU A 160 29.43 6.97 0.46
N LEU A 161 29.49 6.74 -0.85
CA LEU A 161 28.38 6.13 -1.58
C LEU A 161 28.40 4.62 -1.35
N LEU A 162 27.37 4.09 -0.69
CA LEU A 162 27.25 2.66 -0.37
C LEU A 162 26.52 1.90 -1.45
N TYR A 163 25.54 2.55 -2.07
CA TYR A 163 24.78 2.01 -3.16
C TYR A 163 24.25 3.15 -4.04
N ALA A 164 24.24 2.95 -5.35
CA ALA A 164 23.52 3.77 -6.30
C ALA A 164 23.17 2.94 -7.53
N SER A 165 21.90 2.96 -7.89
CA SER A 165 21.44 2.40 -9.15
C SER A 165 21.89 3.25 -10.33
N LYS A 166 21.83 2.67 -11.54
CA LYS A 166 22.10 3.42 -12.78
C LYS A 166 21.16 4.60 -12.95
N ALA A 167 19.88 4.44 -12.59
CA ALA A 167 18.89 5.50 -12.66
C ALA A 167 19.27 6.71 -11.79
N SER A 168 19.87 6.46 -10.62
CA SER A 168 20.35 7.51 -9.72
C SER A 168 21.45 8.38 -10.34
N PHE A 169 22.40 7.76 -11.05
CA PHE A 169 23.40 8.51 -11.84
C PHE A 169 22.77 9.24 -13.03
N ASP A 170 21.80 8.60 -13.70
CA ASP A 170 21.14 9.16 -14.86
C ASP A 170 20.32 10.43 -14.53
N GLN A 171 19.69 10.47 -13.36
CA GLN A 171 18.98 11.64 -12.84
C GLN A 171 19.89 12.88 -12.73
N GLU A 172 21.15 12.69 -12.35
CA GLU A 172 22.14 13.76 -12.11
C GLU A 172 23.01 14.08 -13.35
N LYS A 173 22.70 13.50 -14.52
CA LYS A 173 23.43 13.79 -15.78
C LYS A 173 23.40 15.27 -16.17
N GLY A 174 22.33 15.99 -15.83
CA GLY A 174 22.22 17.42 -16.10
C GLY A 174 23.34 18.21 -15.44
N TRP A 175 23.61 17.91 -14.17
CA TRP A 175 24.71 18.50 -13.40
C TRP A 175 26.06 18.21 -14.06
N TRP A 176 26.30 16.97 -14.49
CA TRP A 176 27.53 16.58 -15.18
C TRP A 176 27.74 17.34 -16.50
N ARG A 177 26.67 17.49 -17.28
CA ARG A 177 26.69 18.23 -18.56
C ARG A 177 27.05 19.69 -18.34
N GLU A 178 26.49 20.33 -17.31
CA GLU A 178 26.79 21.73 -16.98
C GLU A 178 28.25 21.92 -16.54
N LEU A 179 28.80 21.03 -15.71
CA LEU A 179 30.22 21.06 -15.37
C LEU A 179 31.12 20.95 -16.61
N SER A 180 30.78 20.03 -17.51
CA SER A 180 31.53 19.81 -18.76
C SER A 180 31.50 21.06 -19.65
N LYS A 181 30.35 21.73 -19.77
CA LYS A 181 30.23 23.01 -20.51
C LYS A 181 31.07 24.12 -19.89
N ASN A 182 31.07 24.22 -18.57
CA ASN A 182 31.79 25.24 -17.82
C ASN A 182 33.30 24.96 -17.67
N ARG A 183 33.78 23.81 -18.16
CA ARG A 183 35.19 23.38 -18.11
C ARG A 183 35.78 23.37 -16.70
N ASP A 184 34.97 23.01 -15.70
CA ASP A 184 35.43 22.84 -14.32
C ASP A 184 36.18 21.52 -14.15
N SER A 185 37.43 21.50 -14.62
CA SER A 185 38.26 20.30 -14.70
C SER A 185 38.55 19.69 -13.33
N GLU A 186 38.66 20.51 -12.28
CA GLU A 186 38.98 20.03 -10.94
C GLU A 186 37.78 19.33 -10.29
N THR A 187 36.58 19.88 -10.40
CA THR A 187 35.35 19.22 -9.92
C THR A 187 35.09 17.92 -10.68
N ILE A 188 35.26 17.94 -12.01
CA ILE A 188 35.14 16.74 -12.85
C ILE A 188 36.15 15.66 -12.40
N ARG A 189 37.40 16.03 -12.15
CA ARG A 189 38.45 15.11 -11.69
C ARG A 189 38.08 14.46 -10.35
N LYS A 190 37.60 15.26 -9.39
CA LYS A 190 37.16 14.77 -8.07
C LYS A 190 35.95 13.83 -8.17
N ALA A 191 34.95 14.21 -8.95
CA ALA A 191 33.76 13.39 -9.15
C ALA A 191 34.07 12.07 -9.85
N ASN A 192 34.95 12.07 -10.87
CA ASN A 192 35.43 10.84 -11.50
C ASN A 192 36.17 9.94 -10.51
N ALA A 193 37.05 10.51 -9.67
CA ALA A 193 37.75 9.73 -8.66
C ALA A 193 36.77 9.09 -7.64
N PHE A 194 35.73 9.83 -7.25
CA PHE A 194 34.68 9.31 -6.36
C PHE A 194 33.93 8.12 -6.98
N VAL A 195 33.48 8.25 -8.24
CA VAL A 195 32.77 7.19 -8.98
C VAL A 195 33.66 5.97 -9.23
N VAL A 196 34.94 6.18 -9.56
CA VAL A 196 35.90 5.08 -9.73
C VAL A 196 36.09 4.33 -8.41
N ASN A 197 36.17 5.04 -7.28
CA ASN A 197 36.29 4.40 -5.97
C ASN A 197 35.04 3.59 -5.60
N TYR A 198 33.86 4.08 -5.95
CA TYR A 198 32.60 3.32 -5.82
C TYR A 198 32.68 2.02 -6.65
N HIS A 199 32.98 2.08 -7.94
CA HIS A 199 33.02 0.88 -8.80
C HIS A 199 34.17 -0.11 -8.49
N ARG A 200 35.12 0.24 -7.63
CA ARG A 200 36.19 -0.66 -7.20
C ARG A 200 35.78 -1.62 -6.08
N LYS A 201 34.70 -1.32 -5.37
CA LYS A 201 34.15 -2.19 -4.32
C LYS A 201 32.99 -2.99 -4.89
N GLU A 202 32.80 -4.22 -4.41
CA GLU A 202 31.56 -4.96 -4.69
C GLU A 202 30.44 -4.33 -3.86
N HIS A 203 29.50 -3.68 -4.54
CA HIS A 203 28.31 -3.11 -3.93
C HIS A 203 27.12 -3.99 -4.28
N THR A 204 26.40 -4.45 -3.26
CA THR A 204 25.19 -5.26 -3.43
C THR A 204 23.98 -4.51 -2.88
N SER A 205 22.79 -4.85 -3.35
CA SER A 205 21.54 -4.29 -2.82
C SER A 205 21.30 -4.60 -1.34
N VAL A 206 22.11 -5.49 -0.74
CA VAL A 206 22.11 -5.80 0.70
C VAL A 206 22.37 -4.56 1.55
N GLU A 207 23.16 -3.60 1.06
CA GLU A 207 23.40 -2.32 1.73
C GLU A 207 22.10 -1.52 1.97
N LEU A 208 21.05 -1.80 1.21
CA LEU A 208 19.75 -1.14 1.36
C LEU A 208 18.83 -1.84 2.37
N ASN A 209 19.21 -2.99 2.92
CA ASN A 209 18.38 -3.72 3.89
C ASN A 209 17.97 -2.85 5.10
N PRO A 210 18.88 -2.09 5.75
CA PRO A 210 18.50 -1.20 6.85
C PRO A 210 17.47 -0.15 6.43
N VAL A 211 17.56 0.36 5.20
CA VAL A 211 16.59 1.32 4.66
C VAL A 211 15.23 0.65 4.47
N LYS A 212 15.18 -0.54 3.88
CA LYS A 212 13.93 -1.27 3.67
C LYS A 212 13.24 -1.57 5.01
N SER A 213 14.00 -2.05 6.00
CA SER A 213 13.48 -2.30 7.34
C SER A 213 13.01 -1.01 8.02
N GLY A 214 13.81 0.06 7.95
CA GLY A 214 13.47 1.35 8.55
C GLY A 214 12.19 1.96 7.98
N ILE A 215 11.99 1.86 6.66
CA ILE A 215 10.77 2.32 5.99
C ILE A 215 9.54 1.54 6.44
N ASN A 216 9.63 0.21 6.57
CA ASN A 216 8.53 -0.61 7.07
C ASN A 216 8.17 -0.24 8.52
N ILE A 217 9.17 -0.11 9.40
CA ILE A 217 8.96 0.28 10.80
C ILE A 217 8.35 1.67 10.90
N THR A 218 8.84 2.63 10.11
CA THR A 218 8.32 4.00 10.10
C THR A 218 6.87 4.04 9.65
N LYS A 219 6.52 3.25 8.63
CA LYS A 219 5.15 3.09 8.15
C LYS A 219 4.24 2.53 9.22
N GLU A 220 4.65 1.42 9.85
CA GLU A 220 3.89 0.79 10.94
C GLU A 220 3.69 1.76 12.10
N TRP A 221 4.73 2.48 12.50
CA TRP A 221 4.64 3.47 13.57
C TRP A 221 3.67 4.61 13.24
N LEU A 222 3.73 5.17 12.03
CA LEU A 222 2.78 6.18 11.57
C LEU A 222 1.34 5.66 11.56
N MET A 223 1.12 4.42 11.13
CA MET A 223 -0.22 3.79 11.15
C MET A 223 -0.71 3.60 12.58
N VAL A 224 0.14 3.10 13.48
CA VAL A 224 -0.19 2.91 14.90
C VAL A 224 -0.57 4.23 15.55
N ASP A 225 0.27 5.26 15.42
CA ASP A 225 0.08 6.55 16.07
C ASP A 225 -1.11 7.34 15.49
N ARG A 226 -1.21 7.42 14.15
CA ARG A 226 -2.14 8.33 13.47
C ARG A 226 -3.45 7.69 13.02
N VAL A 227 -3.52 6.36 12.91
CA VAL A 227 -4.72 5.66 12.41
C VAL A 227 -5.29 4.73 13.48
N TYR A 228 -4.51 3.74 13.91
CA TYR A 228 -5.01 2.69 14.79
C TYR A 228 -5.35 3.22 16.18
N THR A 229 -4.48 4.06 16.77
CA THR A 229 -4.70 4.62 18.11
C THR A 229 -5.97 5.48 18.17
N PRO A 230 -6.24 6.41 17.24
CA PRO A 230 -7.50 7.14 17.20
C PRO A 230 -8.75 6.25 17.02
N ILE A 231 -8.71 5.27 16.11
CA ILE A 231 -9.84 4.34 15.92
C ILE A 231 -10.09 3.54 17.20
N TYR A 232 -9.02 3.00 17.79
CA TYR A 232 -9.07 2.27 19.05
C TYR A 232 -9.77 3.08 20.14
N HIS A 233 -9.30 4.30 20.41
CA HIS A 233 -9.90 5.17 21.42
C HIS A 233 -11.35 5.49 21.09
N TYR A 234 -11.68 5.72 19.81
CA TYR A 234 -13.05 6.00 19.41
C TYR A 234 -13.98 4.80 19.63
N ILE A 235 -13.55 3.58 19.31
CA ILE A 235 -14.32 2.34 19.57
C ILE A 235 -14.52 2.17 21.08
N TYR A 236 -13.47 2.36 21.87
CA TYR A 236 -13.49 2.19 23.32
C TYR A 236 -14.37 3.24 24.02
N ASP A 237 -14.09 4.52 23.81
CA ASP A 237 -14.75 5.64 24.49
C ASP A 237 -16.25 5.72 24.16
N ASN A 238 -16.65 5.25 22.98
CA ASN A 238 -18.05 5.18 22.56
C ASN A 238 -18.68 3.81 22.81
N GLU A 239 -17.97 2.85 23.41
CA GLU A 239 -18.45 1.50 23.69
C GLU A 239 -19.07 0.83 22.44
N LEU A 240 -18.47 1.05 21.26
CA LEU A 240 -19.10 0.69 19.99
C LEU A 240 -19.37 -0.81 19.88
N LEU A 241 -18.43 -1.64 20.36
CA LEU A 241 -18.61 -3.09 20.37
C LEU A 241 -19.74 -3.51 21.34
N ASP A 242 -19.88 -2.88 22.51
CA ASP A 242 -21.00 -3.17 23.43
C ASP A 242 -22.36 -2.80 22.84
N LYS A 243 -22.38 -1.78 21.97
CA LYS A 243 -23.57 -1.35 21.23
C LYS A 243 -23.85 -2.19 19.99
N GLY A 244 -23.02 -3.20 19.69
CA GLY A 244 -23.18 -4.07 18.53
C GLY A 244 -22.82 -3.40 17.20
N ALA A 245 -21.95 -2.38 17.21
CA ALA A 245 -21.52 -1.73 15.98
C ALA A 245 -20.62 -2.67 15.16
N ASN A 246 -21.01 -2.92 13.90
CA ASN A 246 -20.20 -3.70 12.95
C ASN A 246 -19.09 -2.85 12.31
N VAL A 247 -18.18 -3.47 11.54
CA VAL A 247 -17.05 -2.74 10.92
C VAL A 247 -17.55 -1.64 9.96
N ALA A 248 -18.65 -1.85 9.22
CA ALA A 248 -19.23 -0.83 8.33
C ALA A 248 -19.57 0.44 9.10
N GLN A 249 -20.31 0.27 10.19
CA GLN A 249 -20.76 1.35 11.05
C GLN A 249 -19.58 2.03 11.74
N ILE A 250 -18.60 1.27 12.21
CA ILE A 250 -17.38 1.82 12.80
C ILE A 250 -16.64 2.68 11.77
N ILE A 251 -16.43 2.16 10.55
CA ILE A 251 -15.76 2.88 9.46
C ILE A 251 -16.47 4.20 9.15
N ASP A 252 -17.80 4.19 9.01
CA ASP A 252 -18.57 5.40 8.72
C ASP A 252 -18.45 6.46 9.82
N LEU A 253 -18.50 6.03 11.08
CA LEU A 253 -18.33 6.90 12.24
C LEU A 253 -16.94 7.52 12.28
N VAL A 254 -15.87 6.71 12.18
CA VAL A 254 -14.50 7.24 12.27
C VAL A 254 -14.13 8.05 11.03
N LYS A 255 -14.63 7.72 9.84
CA LYS A 255 -14.46 8.55 8.64
C LYS A 255 -15.00 9.95 8.88
N LYS A 256 -16.21 10.05 9.43
CA LYS A 256 -16.88 11.32 9.69
C LYS A 256 -16.21 12.12 10.80
N ASP A 257 -15.87 11.47 11.90
CA ASP A 257 -15.53 12.15 13.15
C ASP A 257 -14.01 12.31 13.35
N ILE A 258 -13.18 11.47 12.71
CA ILE A 258 -11.71 11.47 12.85
C ILE A 258 -11.02 11.84 11.53
N PHE A 259 -11.35 11.12 10.45
CA PHE A 259 -10.57 11.19 9.22
C PHE A 259 -11.05 12.24 8.21
N ASN A 260 -12.14 12.96 8.49
CA ASN A 260 -12.64 14.05 7.66
C ASN A 260 -11.86 15.36 7.90
N THR A 261 -10.53 15.30 7.73
CA THR A 261 -9.61 16.43 7.89
C THR A 261 -8.59 16.47 6.76
N GLU A 262 -7.94 17.63 6.54
CA GLU A 262 -6.90 17.75 5.50
C GLU A 262 -5.69 16.84 5.78
N GLU A 263 -5.48 16.44 7.04
CA GLU A 263 -4.39 15.53 7.44
C GLU A 263 -4.50 14.15 6.79
N PHE A 264 -5.73 13.66 6.66
CA PHE A 264 -6.04 12.35 6.11
C PHE A 264 -6.64 12.44 4.71
N LYS A 265 -6.42 13.55 4.00
CA LYS A 265 -6.89 13.70 2.64
C LYS A 265 -6.37 12.56 1.75
N ASP A 266 -7.28 11.98 0.97
CA ASP A 266 -7.07 10.81 0.11
C ASP A 266 -6.78 9.50 0.87
N TYR A 267 -6.81 9.49 2.20
CA TYR A 267 -6.76 8.28 3.00
C TYR A 267 -8.12 7.59 2.99
N LYS A 268 -8.13 6.28 2.75
CA LYS A 268 -9.33 5.46 2.79
C LYS A 268 -9.23 4.53 3.99
N VAL A 269 -10.11 4.75 4.96
CA VAL A 269 -10.27 3.85 6.10
C VAL A 269 -10.83 2.52 5.58
N SER A 270 -10.19 1.43 5.97
CA SER A 270 -10.53 0.07 5.57
C SER A 270 -10.80 -0.83 6.78
N ASP A 271 -11.33 -2.02 6.52
CA ASP A 271 -11.49 -3.08 7.53
C ASP A 271 -10.20 -3.38 8.29
N GLY A 272 -9.08 -3.43 7.57
CA GLY A 272 -7.77 -3.66 8.16
C GLY A 272 -7.39 -2.61 9.20
N ASP A 273 -7.89 -1.39 9.09
CA ASP A 273 -7.64 -0.34 10.08
C ASP A 273 -8.43 -0.56 11.36
N VAL A 274 -9.67 -1.03 11.24
CA VAL A 274 -10.52 -1.36 12.40
C VAL A 274 -9.96 -2.58 13.11
N TRP A 275 -9.67 -3.67 12.39
CA TRP A 275 -9.07 -4.87 12.97
C TRP A 275 -7.68 -4.60 13.55
N GLY A 276 -6.85 -3.82 12.83
CA GLY A 276 -5.54 -3.39 13.30
C GLY A 276 -5.61 -2.57 14.59
N SER A 277 -6.63 -1.72 14.75
CA SER A 277 -6.83 -0.96 15.99
C SER A 277 -7.11 -1.83 17.22
N LEU A 278 -7.71 -3.01 17.05
CA LEU A 278 -7.99 -3.91 18.16
C LEU A 278 -6.70 -4.50 18.76
N THR A 279 -5.60 -4.54 17.98
CA THR A 279 -4.30 -5.10 18.42
C THR A 279 -3.58 -4.21 19.44
N LEU A 280 -4.02 -2.96 19.61
CA LEU A 280 -3.45 -2.05 20.58
C LEU A 280 -3.88 -2.46 21.99
N PRO A 281 -3.03 -2.27 23.02
CA PRO A 281 -3.40 -2.58 24.40
C PRO A 281 -4.56 -1.69 24.85
N TRP A 282 -5.63 -2.28 25.39
CA TRP A 282 -6.86 -1.58 25.76
C TRP A 282 -6.74 -0.86 27.14
N GLU A 283 -5.53 -0.39 27.47
CA GLU A 283 -5.19 0.03 28.83
C GLU A 283 -5.80 1.38 29.25
N GLU A 284 -6.93 1.32 29.95
CA GLU A 284 -7.03 1.96 31.26
C GLU A 284 -7.14 0.87 32.34
N ARG A 285 -6.11 0.81 33.21
CA ARG A 285 -5.99 0.04 34.47
C ARG A 285 -7.31 -0.23 35.24
N ARG A 286 -8.16 -1.14 34.79
CA ARG A 286 -9.35 -1.61 35.54
C ARG A 286 -9.61 -3.12 35.47
N VAL A 287 -8.94 -3.86 34.59
CA VAL A 287 -8.98 -5.32 34.52
C VAL A 287 -7.56 -5.90 34.49
N SER A 288 -7.36 -7.04 35.14
CA SER A 288 -6.07 -7.73 35.28
C SER A 288 -5.65 -8.50 34.01
N LEU A 289 -6.13 -8.09 32.83
CA LEU A 289 -5.89 -8.79 31.57
C LEU A 289 -4.62 -8.25 30.91
N ASN A 290 -3.93 -9.11 30.16
CA ASN A 290 -2.82 -8.69 29.31
C ASN A 290 -3.34 -8.31 27.92
N SER A 291 -2.52 -7.62 27.13
CA SER A 291 -2.89 -7.13 25.79
C SER A 291 -3.35 -8.23 24.82
N ILE A 292 -2.84 -9.45 24.95
CA ILE A 292 -3.23 -10.59 24.09
C ILE A 292 -4.66 -11.03 24.43
N ASP A 293 -4.97 -11.14 25.72
CA ASP A 293 -6.32 -11.52 26.16
C ASP A 293 -7.34 -10.43 25.79
N GLU A 294 -6.98 -9.15 25.91
CA GLU A 294 -7.83 -8.02 25.50
C GLU A 294 -8.11 -8.02 23.99
N TYR A 295 -7.06 -8.17 23.18
CA TYR A 295 -7.21 -8.31 21.74
C TYR A 295 -8.19 -9.44 21.39
N ARG A 296 -7.98 -10.64 21.96
CA ARG A 296 -8.83 -11.80 21.71
C ARG A 296 -10.29 -11.52 22.07
N ILE A 297 -10.55 -10.95 23.25
CA ILE A 297 -11.92 -10.66 23.68
C ILE A 297 -12.61 -9.69 22.72
N ASN A 298 -11.92 -8.62 22.33
CA ASN A 298 -12.51 -7.60 21.45
C ASN A 298 -12.64 -8.08 20.00
N SER A 299 -11.67 -8.86 19.51
CA SER A 299 -11.77 -9.49 18.19
C SER A 299 -12.91 -10.49 18.14
N ASP A 300 -13.04 -11.39 19.13
CA ASP A 300 -14.12 -12.38 19.21
C ASP A 300 -15.50 -11.69 19.26
N LYS A 301 -15.58 -10.59 20.01
CA LYS A 301 -16.79 -9.78 20.10
C LYS A 301 -17.15 -9.15 18.75
N LEU A 302 -16.19 -8.53 18.06
CA LEU A 302 -16.43 -7.94 16.74
C LEU A 302 -16.77 -9.01 15.69
N THR A 303 -16.09 -10.16 15.72
CA THR A 303 -16.40 -11.34 14.91
C THR A 303 -17.86 -11.76 15.10
N LYS A 304 -18.32 -11.88 16.36
CA LYS A 304 -19.70 -12.27 16.61
C LYS A 304 -20.71 -11.22 16.15
N ILE A 305 -20.41 -9.93 16.34
CA ILE A 305 -21.23 -8.83 15.83
C ILE A 305 -21.36 -8.91 14.30
N GLN A 306 -20.25 -9.18 13.61
CA GLN A 306 -20.22 -9.27 12.15
C GLN A 306 -21.03 -10.45 11.61
N GLN A 307 -20.83 -11.63 12.19
CA GLN A 307 -21.62 -12.82 11.84
C GLN A 307 -23.11 -12.60 12.11
N ASN A 308 -23.45 -12.04 13.28
CA ASN A 308 -24.84 -11.74 13.62
C ASN A 308 -25.45 -10.75 12.64
N TYR A 309 -24.71 -9.71 12.24
CA TYR A 309 -25.16 -8.74 11.24
C TYR A 309 -25.37 -9.41 9.87
N PHE A 310 -24.43 -10.23 9.41
CA PHE A 310 -24.55 -10.95 8.16
C PHE A 310 -25.79 -11.85 8.14
N PHE A 311 -25.88 -12.77 9.12
CA PHE A 311 -26.97 -13.73 9.15
C PHE A 311 -28.31 -13.05 9.41
N TYR A 312 -28.41 -12.08 10.32
CA TYR A 312 -29.67 -11.35 10.56
C TYR A 312 -30.25 -10.69 9.30
N ASN A 313 -29.40 -10.21 8.40
CA ASN A 313 -29.83 -9.57 7.16
C ASN A 313 -29.95 -10.54 5.96
N THR A 314 -29.58 -11.81 6.15
CA THR A 314 -29.71 -12.85 5.12
C THR A 314 -31.01 -13.60 5.31
N GLU A 315 -31.91 -13.50 4.35
CA GLU A 315 -33.16 -14.26 4.35
C GLU A 315 -32.89 -15.76 4.16
N ASP A 316 -33.77 -16.62 4.69
CA ASP A 316 -33.57 -18.08 4.68
C ASP A 316 -33.31 -18.66 3.28
N LYS A 317 -34.02 -18.17 2.26
CA LYS A 317 -33.78 -18.55 0.87
C LYS A 317 -32.38 -18.13 0.39
N GLN A 318 -31.97 -16.90 0.71
CA GLN A 318 -30.65 -16.39 0.35
C GLN A 318 -29.53 -17.13 1.10
N LEU A 319 -29.80 -17.65 2.30
CA LEU A 319 -28.83 -18.41 3.10
C LEU A 319 -28.54 -19.79 2.48
N LEU A 320 -29.56 -20.46 1.93
CA LEU A 320 -29.38 -21.70 1.17
C LEU A 320 -28.58 -21.44 -0.12
N GLU A 321 -28.94 -20.39 -0.86
CA GLU A 321 -28.20 -19.94 -2.05
C GLU A 321 -26.75 -19.56 -1.71
N PHE A 322 -26.53 -18.93 -0.55
CA PHE A 322 -25.21 -18.54 -0.06
C PHE A 322 -24.31 -19.76 0.18
N LYS A 323 -24.82 -20.79 0.87
CA LYS A 323 -24.06 -22.03 1.10
C LYS A 323 -23.58 -22.64 -0.21
N SER A 324 -24.48 -22.78 -1.18
CA SER A 324 -24.13 -23.29 -2.51
C SER A 324 -23.11 -22.40 -3.23
N ALA A 325 -23.28 -21.08 -3.17
CA ALA A 325 -22.32 -20.13 -3.75
C ALA A 325 -20.94 -20.21 -3.09
N TYR A 326 -20.89 -20.38 -1.77
CA TYR A 326 -19.66 -20.50 -0.99
C TYR A 326 -18.88 -21.77 -1.34
N GLU A 327 -19.56 -22.91 -1.40
CA GLU A 327 -18.96 -24.20 -1.75
C GLU A 327 -18.46 -24.24 -3.20
N ASN A 328 -19.19 -23.59 -4.11
CA ASN A 328 -18.87 -23.54 -5.53
C ASN A 328 -17.96 -22.36 -5.94
N GLN A 329 -17.52 -21.52 -4.99
CA GLN A 329 -16.70 -20.33 -5.26
C GLN A 329 -17.34 -19.38 -6.29
N LYS A 330 -18.61 -19.05 -6.08
CA LYS A 330 -19.43 -18.13 -6.90
C LYS A 330 -20.08 -17.02 -6.05
N LEU A 331 -19.31 -16.51 -5.10
CA LEU A 331 -19.73 -15.48 -4.15
C LEU A 331 -19.96 -14.12 -4.82
N ALA A 332 -19.24 -13.76 -5.88
CA ALA A 332 -19.42 -12.45 -6.50
C ALA A 332 -20.84 -12.27 -7.08
N GLU A 333 -21.35 -13.30 -7.76
CA GLU A 333 -22.72 -13.30 -8.30
C GLU A 333 -23.78 -13.32 -7.20
N TRP A 334 -23.54 -14.08 -6.13
CA TRP A 334 -24.45 -14.10 -4.98
C TRP A 334 -24.51 -12.73 -4.31
N ILE A 335 -23.36 -12.10 -4.05
CA ILE A 335 -23.29 -10.76 -3.43
C ILE A 335 -24.02 -9.73 -4.28
N ASP A 336 -23.84 -9.75 -5.61
CA ASP A 336 -24.50 -8.83 -6.54
C ASP A 336 -26.04 -8.88 -6.46
N ASN A 337 -26.59 -10.01 -6.04
CA ASN A 337 -28.02 -10.24 -5.89
C ASN A 337 -28.49 -10.22 -4.41
N SER A 338 -27.59 -9.86 -3.49
CA SER A 338 -27.86 -9.83 -2.04
C SER A 338 -28.05 -8.41 -1.51
N CYS A 339 -28.45 -8.29 -0.25
CA CYS A 339 -28.50 -7.01 0.46
C CYS A 339 -27.10 -6.39 0.73
N PHE A 340 -26.01 -7.15 0.51
CA PHE A 340 -24.63 -6.71 0.74
C PHE A 340 -23.97 -6.06 -0.48
N TYR A 341 -24.68 -5.90 -1.60
CA TYR A 341 -24.13 -5.33 -2.83
C TYR A 341 -23.44 -3.97 -2.63
N ASP A 342 -24.13 -3.02 -1.97
CA ASP A 342 -23.57 -1.69 -1.74
C ASP A 342 -22.37 -1.74 -0.79
N GLU A 343 -22.43 -2.56 0.26
CA GLU A 343 -21.33 -2.74 1.22
C GLU A 343 -20.09 -3.37 0.54
N PHE A 344 -20.31 -4.30 -0.39
CA PHE A 344 -19.24 -4.91 -1.17
C PHE A 344 -18.61 -3.93 -2.16
N ARG A 345 -19.41 -3.08 -2.83
CA ARG A 345 -18.90 -2.01 -3.67
C ARG A 345 -18.01 -1.07 -2.85
N ASP A 346 -18.50 -0.64 -1.69
CA ASP A 346 -17.77 0.27 -0.82
C ASP A 346 -16.48 -0.38 -0.28
N TYR A 347 -16.49 -1.69 0.00
CA TYR A 347 -15.31 -2.48 0.37
C TYR A 347 -14.24 -2.51 -0.75
N ILE A 348 -14.66 -2.73 -2.00
CA ILE A 348 -13.78 -2.65 -3.17
C ILE A 348 -13.15 -1.25 -3.27
N GLU A 349 -13.96 -0.20 -3.16
CA GLU A 349 -13.47 1.18 -3.24
C GLU A 349 -12.46 1.51 -2.13
N GLN A 350 -12.61 0.92 -0.94
CA GLN A 350 -11.72 1.16 0.20
C GLN A 350 -10.37 0.46 0.07
N GLY A 351 -10.34 -0.81 -0.37
CA GLY A 351 -9.13 -1.65 -0.31
C GLY A 351 -8.54 -2.06 -1.66
N PHE A 352 -9.35 -2.10 -2.73
CA PHE A 352 -9.01 -2.80 -3.97
C PHE A 352 -9.04 -1.91 -5.22
N GLU A 353 -9.39 -0.63 -5.09
CA GLU A 353 -9.39 0.29 -6.22
C GLU A 353 -7.98 0.38 -6.85
N GLY A 354 -7.90 0.07 -8.15
CA GLY A 354 -6.64 0.09 -8.91
C GLY A 354 -5.79 -1.19 -8.80
N TYR A 355 -6.27 -2.21 -8.10
CA TYR A 355 -5.71 -3.56 -8.14
C TYR A 355 -6.41 -4.40 -9.22
N ASP A 356 -5.65 -5.12 -10.04
CA ASP A 356 -6.17 -6.06 -11.03
C ASP A 356 -6.43 -7.42 -10.35
N TRP A 357 -7.36 -7.43 -9.40
CA TRP A 357 -7.73 -8.62 -8.63
C TRP A 357 -9.06 -9.20 -9.13
N PRO A 358 -9.18 -10.53 -9.28
CA PRO A 358 -10.44 -11.15 -9.70
C PRO A 358 -11.57 -10.83 -8.71
N LYS A 359 -12.73 -10.39 -9.22
CA LYS A 359 -13.90 -10.03 -8.40
C LYS A 359 -14.32 -11.15 -7.44
N GLU A 360 -14.20 -12.41 -7.88
CA GLU A 360 -14.51 -13.60 -7.08
C GLU A 360 -13.56 -13.79 -5.89
N GLU A 361 -12.28 -13.47 -6.06
CA GLU A 361 -11.31 -13.48 -4.97
C GLU A 361 -11.62 -12.37 -3.95
N ILE A 362 -11.97 -11.17 -4.43
CA ILE A 362 -12.35 -10.07 -3.54
C ILE A 362 -13.65 -10.40 -2.80
N ALA A 363 -14.63 -11.03 -3.47
CA ALA A 363 -15.87 -11.51 -2.85
C ALA A 363 -15.60 -12.54 -1.75
N THR A 364 -14.72 -13.49 -2.02
CA THR A 364 -14.28 -14.48 -1.02
C THR A 364 -13.62 -13.80 0.18
N TRP A 365 -12.72 -12.85 -0.06
CA TRP A 365 -12.09 -12.06 1.00
C TRP A 365 -13.09 -11.22 1.77
N PHE A 366 -14.04 -10.59 1.10
CA PHE A 366 -15.11 -9.84 1.74
C PHE A 366 -15.88 -10.74 2.72
N ILE A 367 -16.37 -11.90 2.28
CA ILE A 367 -17.09 -12.82 3.17
C ILE A 367 -16.23 -13.30 4.36
N LYS A 368 -14.97 -13.66 4.10
CA LYS A 368 -14.07 -14.19 5.13
C LYS A 368 -13.60 -13.13 6.12
N GLU A 369 -13.14 -11.98 5.64
CA GLU A 369 -12.50 -10.95 6.47
C GLU A 369 -13.52 -9.95 7.05
N ARG A 370 -14.58 -9.61 6.30
CA ARG A 370 -15.64 -8.70 6.80
C ARG A 370 -16.54 -9.40 7.80
N PHE A 371 -17.08 -10.55 7.39
CA PHE A 371 -18.13 -11.25 8.13
C PHE A 371 -17.60 -12.41 8.98
N CYS A 372 -16.30 -12.71 8.92
CA CYS A 372 -15.66 -13.78 9.68
C CYS A 372 -16.31 -15.15 9.42
N ILE A 373 -16.72 -15.42 8.16
CA ILE A 373 -17.28 -16.70 7.72
C ILE A 373 -16.16 -17.44 6.99
N GLU A 374 -15.32 -18.14 7.77
CA GLU A 374 -14.09 -18.76 7.26
C GLU A 374 -14.31 -20.12 6.58
N ASN A 375 -15.40 -20.80 6.92
CA ASN A 375 -15.69 -22.16 6.50
C ASN A 375 -17.21 -22.43 6.49
N THR A 376 -17.58 -23.58 5.93
CA THR A 376 -18.98 -24.00 5.82
C THR A 376 -19.61 -24.36 7.17
N SER A 377 -18.84 -24.74 8.20
CA SER A 377 -19.44 -25.14 9.48
C SER A 377 -20.16 -23.99 10.16
N ILE A 378 -19.69 -22.75 10.01
CA ILE A 378 -20.40 -21.55 10.51
C ILE A 378 -21.76 -21.38 9.80
N ILE A 379 -21.81 -21.71 8.50
CA ILE A 379 -23.03 -21.63 7.69
C ILE A 379 -24.00 -22.75 8.09
N ASP A 380 -23.48 -23.97 8.28
CA ASP A 380 -24.25 -25.13 8.71
C ASP A 380 -24.88 -24.94 10.09
N GLU A 381 -24.13 -24.38 11.06
CA GLU A 381 -24.64 -24.05 12.39
C GLU A 381 -25.81 -23.05 12.31
N GLU A 382 -25.72 -22.04 11.44
CA GLU A 382 -26.81 -21.08 11.25
C GLU A 382 -28.03 -21.75 10.59
N LEU A 383 -27.83 -22.56 9.55
CA LEU A 383 -28.90 -23.31 8.89
C LEU A 383 -29.62 -24.27 9.86
N GLU A 384 -28.87 -24.95 10.73
CA GLU A 384 -29.41 -25.80 11.79
C GLU A 384 -30.25 -24.97 12.77
N SER A 385 -29.72 -23.84 13.22
CA SER A 385 -30.40 -22.95 14.17
C SER A 385 -31.74 -22.41 13.65
N ARG A 386 -31.87 -22.28 12.32
CA ARG A 386 -33.09 -21.85 11.63
C ARG A 386 -34.00 -22.98 11.18
N ASN A 387 -33.62 -24.24 11.42
CA ASN A 387 -34.30 -25.45 10.94
C ASN A 387 -34.40 -25.54 9.39
N LEU A 388 -33.37 -25.07 8.68
CA LEU A 388 -33.33 -25.07 7.22
C LEU A 388 -32.60 -26.29 6.62
N LEU A 389 -31.74 -26.97 7.38
CA LEU A 389 -31.07 -28.20 6.92
C LEU A 389 -32.07 -29.30 6.51
N VAL A 390 -33.17 -29.43 7.25
CA VAL A 390 -34.23 -30.43 6.99
C VAL A 390 -35.02 -30.11 5.71
N GLN A 391 -35.09 -28.83 5.31
CA GLN A 391 -35.76 -28.43 4.06
C GLN A 391 -34.90 -28.67 2.83
N GLN A 392 -33.57 -28.63 2.98
CA GLN A 392 -32.62 -28.90 1.92
C GLN A 392 -32.61 -30.40 1.54
N GLU A 393 -32.61 -31.29 2.55
CA GLU A 393 -32.71 -32.75 2.33
C GLU A 393 -34.04 -33.13 1.65
N HIS A 394 -35.17 -32.51 2.04
CA HIS A 394 -36.47 -32.77 1.40
C HIS A 394 -36.60 -32.20 -0.01
N GLN A 395 -35.95 -31.07 -0.33
CA GLN A 395 -35.93 -30.55 -1.70
C GLN A 395 -35.05 -31.39 -2.63
N GLU A 396 -33.93 -31.91 -2.15
CA GLU A 396 -33.10 -32.86 -2.91
C GLU A 396 -33.83 -34.19 -3.14
N GLU A 397 -34.59 -34.69 -2.15
CA GLU A 397 -35.46 -35.86 -2.31
C GLU A 397 -36.62 -35.62 -3.30
N GLU A 398 -37.26 -34.45 -3.29
CA GLU A 398 -38.33 -34.09 -4.25
C GLU A 398 -37.81 -33.93 -5.69
N GLU A 399 -36.62 -33.34 -5.88
CA GLU A 399 -35.98 -33.24 -7.20
C GLU A 399 -35.55 -34.63 -7.73
N GLU A 400 -35.05 -35.51 -6.86
CA GLU A 400 -34.75 -36.91 -7.24
C GLU A 400 -36.02 -37.69 -7.59
N GLU A 401 -37.13 -37.52 -6.85
CA GLU A 401 -38.42 -38.12 -7.18
C GLU A 401 -39.02 -37.57 -8.49
N GLU A 402 -38.89 -36.27 -8.78
CA GLU A 402 -39.33 -35.69 -10.07
C GLU A 402 -38.52 -36.25 -11.26
N VAL A 403 -37.20 -36.42 -11.11
CA VAL A 403 -36.33 -37.01 -12.14
C VAL A 403 -36.61 -38.50 -12.33
N GLN A 404 -36.96 -39.23 -11.27
CA GLN A 404 -37.42 -40.62 -11.36
C GLN A 404 -38.79 -40.73 -12.03
N ASN A 405 -39.74 -39.87 -11.67
CA ASN A 405 -41.07 -39.84 -12.28
C ASN A 405 -40.98 -39.49 -13.78
N GLN A 406 -40.12 -38.56 -14.19
CA GLN A 406 -39.87 -38.26 -15.61
C GLN A 406 -39.25 -39.42 -16.40
N LYS A 407 -38.42 -40.27 -15.77
CA LYS A 407 -37.92 -41.51 -16.40
C LYS A 407 -39.04 -42.54 -16.56
N THR A 408 -39.93 -42.63 -15.58
CA THR A 408 -41.01 -43.64 -15.59
C THR A 408 -42.06 -43.33 -16.67
N TYR A 409 -42.36 -42.05 -16.93
CA TYR A 409 -43.21 -41.64 -18.06
C TYR A 409 -42.57 -41.86 -19.44
N ARG A 410 -41.23 -41.94 -19.53
CA ARG A 410 -40.51 -42.16 -20.78
C ARG A 410 -40.44 -43.64 -21.16
N ASP A 411 -40.48 -44.53 -20.18
CA ASP A 411 -40.39 -45.98 -20.39
C ASP A 411 -41.74 -46.63 -20.78
N GLU A 412 -42.89 -46.00 -20.50
CA GLU A 412 -44.21 -46.54 -20.89
C GLU A 412 -44.59 -46.26 -22.37
N ASP A 413 -43.93 -45.30 -23.04
CA ASP A 413 -44.30 -44.86 -24.41
C ASP A 413 -43.37 -45.37 -25.53
N THR A 414 -42.40 -46.24 -25.21
CA THR A 414 -41.47 -46.80 -26.21
C THR A 414 -41.43 -48.32 -26.20
N ASP A 415 -42.57 -48.94 -26.44
CA ASP A 415 -42.64 -50.34 -26.87
C ASP A 415 -43.10 -50.40 -28.34
N GLN A 416 -42.22 -49.96 -29.26
CA GLN A 416 -42.14 -50.44 -30.65
C GLN A 416 -40.92 -49.89 -31.41
N ASN A 417 -40.17 -50.83 -31.98
CA ASN A 417 -39.18 -50.73 -33.08
C ASN A 417 -37.68 -50.54 -32.78
N THR A 418 -37.03 -51.71 -32.69
CA THR A 418 -35.81 -52.15 -33.42
C THR A 418 -34.47 -51.47 -33.16
N GLU A 419 -33.63 -52.23 -32.46
CA GLU A 419 -32.20 -52.07 -32.20
C GLU A 419 -31.35 -51.97 -33.49
N LEU A 420 -30.51 -50.93 -33.56
CA LEU A 420 -29.23 -50.96 -34.29
C LEU A 420 -28.14 -50.73 -33.25
N THR A 421 -27.06 -51.50 -33.35
CA THR A 421 -25.98 -51.47 -32.34
C THR A 421 -25.02 -50.30 -32.61
N TYR A 422 -24.39 -49.79 -31.54
CA TYR A 422 -23.49 -48.63 -31.57
C TYR A 422 -22.33 -48.79 -32.57
N GLU A 423 -21.93 -50.03 -32.87
CA GLU A 423 -20.88 -50.37 -33.83
C GLU A 423 -21.30 -50.12 -35.29
N GLU A 424 -22.60 -50.24 -35.61
CA GLU A 424 -23.15 -49.98 -36.95
C GLU A 424 -23.24 -48.47 -37.24
N LEU A 425 -23.54 -47.66 -36.23
CA LEU A 425 -23.55 -46.18 -36.33
C LEU A 425 -22.14 -45.59 -36.53
N VAL A 426 -21.12 -46.21 -35.93
CA VAL A 426 -19.72 -45.77 -36.06
C VAL A 426 -19.17 -46.10 -37.45
N GLN A 427 -19.49 -47.26 -38.03
CA GLN A 427 -19.10 -47.60 -39.40
C GLN A 427 -19.73 -46.68 -40.45
N GLU A 428 -21.00 -46.31 -40.28
CA GLU A 428 -21.69 -45.40 -41.21
C GLU A 428 -21.11 -43.97 -41.17
N TRP A 429 -20.62 -43.53 -40.00
CA TRP A 429 -19.95 -42.25 -39.82
C TRP A 429 -18.53 -42.22 -40.44
N GLU A 430 -17.74 -43.28 -40.28
CA GLU A 430 -16.39 -43.37 -40.86
C GLU A 430 -16.39 -43.44 -42.40
N GLU A 431 -17.38 -44.11 -43.01
CA GLU A 431 -17.57 -44.16 -44.46
C GLU A 431 -17.96 -42.79 -45.04
N ARG A 432 -18.79 -42.00 -44.33
CA ARG A 432 -19.12 -40.62 -44.72
C ARG A 432 -17.91 -39.69 -44.65
N PHE A 433 -17.09 -39.81 -43.60
CA PHE A 433 -15.92 -38.94 -43.39
C PHE A 433 -14.81 -39.16 -44.42
N LYS A 434 -14.63 -40.40 -44.93
CA LYS A 434 -13.67 -40.70 -46.00
C LYS A 434 -14.09 -40.17 -47.37
N LYS A 435 -15.39 -39.96 -47.61
CA LYS A 435 -15.93 -39.44 -48.87
C LYS A 435 -15.83 -37.91 -49.00
N GLU A 436 -15.72 -37.19 -47.89
CA GLU A 436 -15.66 -35.71 -47.87
C GLU A 436 -14.24 -35.12 -47.89
N GLN A 437 -13.18 -35.91 -47.73
CA GLN A 437 -11.79 -35.41 -47.79
C GLN A 437 -11.13 -35.46 -49.19
N THR A 438 -11.76 -36.05 -50.22
CA THR A 438 -11.16 -36.13 -51.56
C THR A 438 -11.50 -34.97 -52.52
N ASP A 439 -12.40 -34.04 -52.15
CA ASP A 439 -12.91 -33.03 -53.10
C ASP A 439 -12.51 -31.56 -52.84
N LYS A 440 -11.59 -31.25 -51.92
CA LYS A 440 -11.14 -29.86 -51.70
C LYS A 440 -9.67 -29.72 -51.29
N PHE A 441 -8.71 -30.02 -52.18
CA PHE A 441 -7.35 -29.42 -52.17
C PHE A 441 -6.64 -29.64 -53.52
N GLU A 442 -7.06 -28.93 -54.58
CA GLU A 442 -6.18 -28.66 -55.72
C GLU A 442 -5.77 -27.18 -55.72
N SER A 443 -4.48 -26.95 -55.43
CA SER A 443 -3.83 -25.64 -55.44
C SER A 443 -3.73 -25.05 -56.85
N PRO A 444 -4.00 -23.75 -57.06
CA PRO A 444 -3.82 -23.12 -58.38
C PRO A 444 -2.33 -22.99 -58.74
N LYS A 445 -1.86 -23.79 -59.70
CA LYS A 445 -0.56 -23.60 -60.37
C LYS A 445 -0.62 -22.36 -61.29
N LYS A 446 -0.02 -21.25 -60.84
CA LYS A 446 0.31 -20.11 -61.71
C LYS A 446 1.46 -20.50 -62.65
N LYS A 447 1.17 -20.69 -63.94
CA LYS A 447 2.17 -20.76 -65.01
C LYS A 447 2.58 -19.35 -65.43
N MET A 448 3.89 -19.07 -65.38
CA MET A 448 4.55 -18.05 -66.20
C MET A 448 4.39 -18.43 -67.67
N LYS A 449 4.07 -17.46 -68.52
CA LYS A 449 4.36 -17.51 -69.96
C LYS A 449 5.51 -16.54 -70.24
N MET A 450 6.45 -17.03 -71.05
CA MET A 450 7.45 -16.24 -71.78
C MET A 450 6.79 -15.14 -72.60
#